data_AF-A0A348Z2D9-F1
#
_entry.id   AF-A0A348Z2D9-F1
#
_cell.length_a   1.000
_cell.length_b   1.000
_cell.length_c   1.000
_cell.angle_alpha   90.00
_cell.angle_beta   90.00
_cell.angle_gamma   90.00
#
_symmetry.space_group_name_H-M   'P 1'
#
loop_
_entity.id
_entity.type
_entity.pdbx_description
1 polymer ?
#
loop_
_entity_poly.entity_id
_entity_poly.type
_entity_poly.pdbx_seq_one_letter_code
_entity_poly.pdbx_strand_id
1 'polypeptide(L)'
;MKKYKSEILNNLIHAYERSALYKGTSLNNRKISFKINPKTLKDYFDENNYIKKEEIDQSLRELEELNLIILHWGNGYESHLIKSADLNIRNIEEAYKFLGRKSKESIDKEGISLLLLYINESIPLGNFCREMIEKLKRKESIKKYLDIENIEECKNILESLKYVIVQEEEIFKRNFSIKVFGDSKKFETIEGKVIRILKDFLDEENLSLEEFNILNNPGYVYFKGNAQIKLSNEI
;
A
#
# COMPACT_ATOMS: atom_id res chain seq x y z
N MET A 1 -17.48 -11.45 20.40
CA MET A 1 -16.11 -11.36 20.98
C MET A 1 -15.01 -10.85 20.03
N LYS A 2 -14.57 -11.56 18.96
CA LYS A 2 -13.37 -11.11 18.16
C LYS A 2 -13.48 -9.70 17.56
N LYS A 3 -14.69 -9.22 17.23
CA LYS A 3 -14.91 -7.95 16.53
C LYS A 3 -14.35 -6.74 17.30
N TYR A 4 -14.69 -6.58 18.58
CA TYR A 4 -14.26 -5.42 19.38
C TYR A 4 -12.75 -5.44 19.65
N LYS A 5 -12.16 -6.63 19.90
CA LYS A 5 -10.71 -6.77 20.05
C LYS A 5 -9.96 -6.25 18.82
N SER A 6 -10.32 -6.77 17.65
CA SER A 6 -9.68 -6.39 16.38
C SER A 6 -9.92 -4.92 16.05
N GLU A 7 -11.13 -4.39 16.28
CA GLU A 7 -11.47 -3.00 15.97
C GLU A 7 -10.65 -2.00 16.79
N ILE A 8 -10.62 -2.17 18.11
CA ILE A 8 -9.92 -1.26 19.02
C ILE A 8 -8.40 -1.34 18.79
N LEU A 9 -7.86 -2.55 18.67
CA LEU A 9 -6.43 -2.74 18.45
C LEU A 9 -5.98 -2.21 17.07
N ASN A 10 -6.79 -2.38 16.01
CA ASN A 10 -6.53 -1.77 14.70
C ASN A 10 -6.49 -0.24 14.79
N ASN A 11 -7.43 0.38 15.50
CA ASN A 11 -7.45 1.83 15.68
C ASN A 11 -6.17 2.34 16.38
N LEU A 12 -5.71 1.62 17.41
CA LEU A 12 -4.47 1.93 18.11
C LEU A 12 -3.25 1.77 17.21
N ILE A 13 -3.14 0.68 16.44
CA ILE A 13 -2.05 0.45 15.47
C ILE A 13 -2.02 1.57 14.42
N HIS A 14 -3.18 1.94 13.86
CA HIS A 14 -3.26 3.01 12.88
C HIS A 14 -2.89 4.40 13.44
N ALA A 15 -3.19 4.65 14.71
CA ALA A 15 -2.72 5.85 15.40
C ALA A 15 -1.19 5.80 15.61
N TYR A 16 -0.64 4.64 15.95
CA TYR A 16 0.79 4.42 16.10
C TYR A 16 1.55 4.65 14.78
N GLU A 17 1.15 4.02 13.68
CA GLU A 17 1.82 4.12 12.36
C GLU A 17 1.82 5.53 11.76
N ARG A 18 0.83 6.36 12.14
CA ARG A 18 0.75 7.78 11.75
C ARG A 18 1.52 8.71 12.68
N SER A 19 1.92 8.23 13.85
CA SER A 19 2.52 9.06 14.89
C SER A 19 3.98 9.44 14.62
N ALA A 20 4.45 10.51 15.26
CA ALA A 20 5.86 10.88 15.30
C ALA A 20 6.74 9.83 16.02
N LEU A 21 6.14 9.00 16.89
CA LEU A 21 6.85 7.90 17.57
C LEU A 21 7.28 6.85 16.56
N TYR A 22 6.37 6.44 15.67
CA TYR A 22 6.70 5.52 14.59
C TYR A 22 7.79 6.10 13.67
N LYS A 23 7.77 7.41 13.42
CA LYS A 23 8.79 8.10 12.61
C LYS A 23 10.13 8.32 13.31
N GLY A 24 10.22 8.09 14.62
CA GLY A 24 11.44 8.34 15.40
C GLY A 24 11.78 9.83 15.59
N THR A 25 10.84 10.74 15.28
CA THR A 25 11.06 12.19 15.36
C THR A 25 10.55 12.81 16.66
N SER A 26 9.97 12.01 17.57
CA SER A 26 9.43 12.50 18.83
C SER A 26 10.47 12.45 19.96
N LEU A 27 10.78 13.61 20.55
CA LEU A 27 11.59 13.72 21.77
C LEU A 27 10.80 13.35 23.04
N ASN A 28 9.47 13.33 22.96
CA ASN A 28 8.59 13.02 24.08
C ASN A 28 7.88 11.68 23.82
N ASN A 29 7.96 10.75 24.76
CA ASN A 29 7.20 9.48 24.78
C ASN A 29 5.68 9.75 24.88
N ARG A 30 5.07 10.25 23.80
CA ARG A 30 3.62 10.38 23.70
C ARG A 30 3.00 8.99 23.77
N LYS A 31 1.90 8.84 24.48
CA LYS A 31 1.14 7.58 24.51
C LYS A 31 0.20 7.53 23.32
N ILE A 32 0.09 6.37 22.69
CA ILE A 32 -0.94 6.11 21.67
C ILE A 32 -2.17 5.60 22.42
N SER A 33 -3.20 6.44 22.51
CA SER A 33 -4.39 6.18 23.32
C SER A 33 -5.67 6.20 22.49
N PHE A 34 -6.62 5.34 22.85
CA PHE A 34 -7.97 5.30 22.34
C PHE A 34 -8.92 5.68 23.47
N LYS A 35 -9.63 6.81 23.31
CA LYS A 35 -10.62 7.27 24.28
C LYS A 35 -11.94 6.53 24.07
N ILE A 36 -12.50 5.99 25.14
CA ILE A 36 -13.80 5.30 25.13
C ILE A 36 -14.85 6.29 25.62
N ASN A 37 -15.72 6.71 24.70
CA ASN A 37 -16.82 7.65 24.97
C ASN A 37 -17.98 7.37 23.99
N PRO A 38 -19.16 7.98 24.19
CA PRO A 38 -20.32 7.74 23.33
C PRO A 38 -20.12 8.09 21.84
N LYS A 39 -19.07 8.83 21.47
CA LYS A 39 -18.76 9.10 20.05
C LYS A 39 -17.90 8.00 19.42
N THR A 40 -16.96 7.45 20.17
CA THR A 40 -15.97 6.48 19.69
C THR A 40 -16.42 5.03 19.86
N LEU A 41 -17.25 4.74 20.86
CA LEU A 41 -17.74 3.40 21.14
C LEU A 41 -19.16 3.44 21.75
N LYS A 42 -20.15 3.74 20.92
CA LYS A 42 -21.58 3.89 21.31
C LYS A 42 -22.12 2.68 22.06
N ASP A 43 -21.79 1.49 21.57
CA ASP A 43 -22.24 0.21 22.14
C ASP A 43 -21.86 0.02 23.62
N TYR A 44 -20.80 0.69 24.09
CA TYR A 44 -20.35 0.61 25.49
C TYR A 44 -21.19 1.46 26.44
N PHE A 45 -21.91 2.46 25.93
CA PHE A 45 -22.75 3.38 26.70
C PHE A 45 -24.25 3.18 26.42
N ASP A 46 -24.62 2.05 25.81
CA ASP A 46 -26.02 1.71 25.56
C ASP A 46 -26.68 1.19 26.84
N GLU A 47 -27.43 2.06 27.52
CA GLU A 47 -28.14 1.73 28.77
C GLU A 47 -29.17 0.61 28.60
N ASN A 48 -29.64 0.37 27.37
CA ASN A 48 -30.62 -0.68 27.07
C ASN A 48 -29.97 -2.04 26.77
N ASN A 49 -28.64 -2.13 26.72
CA ASN A 49 -27.93 -3.35 26.33
C ASN A 49 -26.67 -3.60 27.17
N TYR A 50 -26.90 -4.10 28.39
CA TYR A 50 -25.83 -4.45 29.32
C TYR A 50 -24.89 -5.55 28.79
N ILE A 51 -25.40 -6.46 27.95
CA ILE A 51 -24.61 -7.57 27.37
C ILE A 51 -23.46 -7.02 26.51
N LYS A 52 -23.72 -6.00 25.68
CA LYS A 52 -22.67 -5.37 24.86
C LYS A 52 -21.56 -4.75 25.69
N LYS A 53 -21.91 -4.14 26.82
CA LYS A 53 -20.93 -3.55 27.73
C LYS A 53 -20.02 -4.63 28.31
N GLU A 54 -20.59 -5.73 28.81
CA GLU A 54 -19.81 -6.87 29.32
C GLU A 54 -18.92 -7.49 28.24
N GLU A 55 -19.42 -7.65 27.01
CA GLU A 55 -18.63 -8.15 25.89
C GLU A 55 -17.41 -7.27 25.56
N ILE A 56 -17.58 -5.95 25.64
CA ILE A 56 -16.51 -4.97 25.40
C ILE A 56 -15.51 -4.99 26.56
N ASP A 57 -15.99 -5.02 27.81
CA ASP A 57 -15.15 -5.12 29.00
C ASP A 57 -14.29 -6.38 28.95
N GLN A 58 -14.90 -7.53 28.65
CA GLN A 58 -14.20 -8.80 28.49
C GLN A 58 -13.16 -8.71 27.36
N SER A 59 -13.56 -8.18 26.20
CA SER A 59 -12.65 -8.04 25.05
C SER A 59 -11.43 -7.18 25.36
N LEU A 60 -11.62 -6.09 26.10
CA LEU A 60 -10.56 -5.17 26.51
C LEU A 60 -9.65 -5.78 27.58
N ARG A 61 -10.22 -6.48 28.57
CA ARG A 61 -9.45 -7.20 29.58
C ARG A 61 -8.57 -8.28 28.96
N GLU A 62 -9.11 -9.05 28.01
CA GLU A 62 -8.33 -10.07 27.31
C GLU A 62 -7.17 -9.45 26.49
N LEU A 63 -7.34 -8.26 25.91
CA LEU A 63 -6.23 -7.55 25.25
C LEU A 63 -5.18 -7.05 26.25
N GLU A 64 -5.60 -6.64 27.45
CA GLU A 64 -4.70 -6.24 28.53
C GLU A 64 -3.95 -7.45 29.11
N GLU A 65 -4.60 -8.59 29.28
CA GLU A 65 -3.98 -9.86 29.70
C GLU A 65 -2.90 -10.34 28.71
N LEU A 66 -3.13 -10.13 27.41
CA LEU A 66 -2.13 -10.36 26.36
C LEU A 66 -1.02 -9.29 26.33
N ASN A 67 -1.03 -8.33 27.26
CA ASN A 67 -0.12 -7.19 27.33
C ASN A 67 -0.10 -6.35 26.05
N LEU A 68 -1.19 -6.31 25.27
CA LEU A 68 -1.27 -5.53 24.03
C LEU A 68 -1.71 -4.09 24.28
N ILE A 69 -2.51 -3.87 25.33
CA ILE A 69 -3.00 -2.56 25.75
C ILE A 69 -2.88 -2.39 27.26
N ILE A 70 -3.01 -1.15 27.72
CA ILE A 70 -3.11 -0.77 29.13
C ILE A 70 -4.42 -0.02 29.32
N LEU A 71 -5.31 -0.53 30.18
CA LEU A 71 -6.62 0.08 30.44
C LEU A 71 -6.54 1.15 31.54
N HIS A 72 -7.28 2.22 31.33
CA HIS A 72 -7.46 3.29 32.30
C HIS A 72 -8.93 3.39 32.67
N TRP A 73 -9.22 3.14 33.94
CA TRP A 73 -10.56 3.17 34.52
C TRP A 73 -10.92 4.57 35.01
N GLY A 74 -12.21 4.86 35.11
CA GLY A 74 -12.71 6.07 35.74
C GLY A 74 -12.41 6.13 37.24
N ASN A 75 -12.60 7.29 37.84
CA ASN A 75 -12.43 7.48 39.29
C ASN A 75 -13.81 7.66 39.95
N GLY A 76 -13.90 7.35 41.25
CA GLY A 76 -15.11 7.55 42.05
C GLY A 76 -16.31 6.77 41.51
N TYR A 77 -17.42 7.46 41.25
CA TYR A 77 -18.69 6.88 40.75
C TYR A 77 -18.56 6.21 39.38
N GLU A 78 -17.52 6.52 38.60
CA GLU A 78 -17.27 5.95 37.27
C GLU A 78 -16.17 4.87 37.28
N SER A 79 -15.76 4.37 38.46
CA SER A 79 -14.73 3.33 38.60
C SER A 79 -15.03 2.03 37.86
N HIS A 80 -16.30 1.78 37.54
CA HIS A 80 -16.76 0.64 36.78
C HIS A 80 -16.73 0.87 35.26
N LEU A 81 -16.22 2.01 34.77
CA LEU A 81 -16.15 2.36 33.36
C LEU A 81 -14.69 2.50 32.89
N ILE A 82 -14.35 1.84 31.78
CA ILE A 82 -13.09 2.07 31.08
C ILE A 82 -13.17 3.42 30.34
N LYS A 83 -12.22 4.31 30.61
CA LYS A 83 -12.13 5.66 29.99
C LYS A 83 -11.22 5.68 28.78
N SER A 84 -10.14 4.91 28.80
CA SER A 84 -9.23 4.81 27.66
C SER A 84 -8.40 3.54 27.68
N ALA A 85 -7.91 3.15 26.51
CA ALA A 85 -6.92 2.10 26.32
C ALA A 85 -5.67 2.69 25.66
N ASP A 86 -4.50 2.47 26.25
CA ASP A 86 -3.22 2.84 25.66
C ASP A 86 -2.59 1.62 24.97
N LEU A 87 -1.99 1.81 23.80
CA LEU A 87 -1.23 0.75 23.13
C LEU A 87 0.06 0.46 23.91
N ASN A 88 0.33 -0.81 24.19
CA ASN A 88 1.61 -1.23 24.73
C ASN A 88 2.66 -1.34 23.62
N ILE A 89 3.39 -0.25 23.40
CA ILE A 89 4.44 -0.17 22.35
C ILE A 89 5.52 -1.25 22.53
N ARG A 90 5.79 -1.70 23.76
CA ARG A 90 6.78 -2.76 24.02
C ARG A 90 6.38 -4.10 23.42
N ASN A 91 5.08 -4.33 23.21
CA ASN A 91 4.54 -5.57 22.67
C ASN A 91 3.87 -5.38 21.30
N ILE A 92 4.33 -4.39 20.53
CA ILE A 92 3.75 -4.02 19.24
C ILE A 92 3.80 -5.16 18.20
N GLU A 93 4.86 -5.97 18.22
CA GLU A 93 5.00 -7.13 17.33
C GLU A 93 3.92 -8.18 17.59
N GLU A 94 3.59 -8.45 18.85
CA GLU A 94 2.50 -9.36 19.21
C GLU A 94 1.13 -8.77 18.83
N ALA A 95 0.97 -7.45 18.87
CA ALA A 95 -0.25 -6.79 18.39
C ALA A 95 -0.44 -6.98 16.87
N TYR A 96 0.62 -6.89 16.07
CA TYR A 96 0.58 -7.20 14.63
C TYR A 96 0.23 -8.67 14.38
N LYS A 97 0.87 -9.61 15.10
CA LYS A 97 0.58 -11.04 15.01
C LYS A 97 -0.87 -11.35 15.38
N PHE A 98 -1.39 -10.76 16.45
CA PHE A 98 -2.77 -10.94 16.89
C PHE A 98 -3.78 -10.55 15.80
N LEU A 99 -3.49 -9.47 15.06
CA LEU A 99 -4.32 -9.00 13.95
C LEU A 99 -4.06 -9.74 12.63
N GLY A 100 -3.04 -10.59 12.55
CA GLY A 100 -2.59 -11.22 11.31
C GLY A 100 -2.12 -10.20 10.26
N ARG A 101 -1.61 -9.05 10.70
CA ARG A 101 -1.19 -7.93 9.83
C ARG A 101 0.34 -7.87 9.77
N LYS A 102 0.89 -7.54 8.60
CA LYS A 102 2.30 -7.13 8.49
C LYS A 102 2.45 -5.71 9.06
N SER A 103 3.54 -5.47 9.78
CA SER A 103 3.88 -4.11 10.22
C SER A 103 4.29 -3.26 9.01
N LYS A 104 4.06 -1.94 9.08
CA LYS A 104 4.53 -1.02 8.03
C LYS A 104 6.04 -1.14 7.79
N GLU A 105 6.83 -1.37 8.84
CA GLU A 105 8.28 -1.59 8.72
C GLU A 105 8.60 -2.89 7.96
N SER A 106 7.84 -3.96 8.20
CA SER A 106 7.99 -5.21 7.44
C SER A 106 7.65 -5.01 5.97
N ILE A 107 6.61 -4.24 5.67
CA ILE A 107 6.20 -3.92 4.29
C ILE A 107 7.28 -3.07 3.61
N ASP A 108 7.80 -2.06 4.30
CA ASP A 108 8.91 -1.22 3.81
C ASP A 108 10.17 -2.08 3.51
N LYS A 109 10.52 -3.01 4.41
CA LYS A 109 11.66 -3.94 4.20
C LYS A 109 11.47 -4.86 2.99
N GLU A 110 10.26 -5.38 2.80
CA GLU A 110 9.92 -6.22 1.64
C GLU A 110 10.02 -5.42 0.33
N GLY A 111 9.47 -4.20 0.31
CA GLY A 111 9.60 -3.27 -0.81
C GLY A 111 11.06 -2.90 -1.12
N ILE A 112 11.87 -2.59 -0.10
CA ILE A 112 13.31 -2.32 -0.26
C ILE A 112 14.02 -3.55 -0.84
N SER A 113 13.72 -4.75 -0.35
CA SER A 113 14.35 -5.99 -0.82
C SER A 113 14.05 -6.24 -2.30
N LEU A 114 12.82 -5.97 -2.75
CA LEU A 114 12.44 -6.03 -4.16
C LEU A 114 13.21 -4.99 -4.99
N LEU A 115 13.25 -3.73 -4.55
CA LEU A 115 13.93 -2.64 -5.27
C LEU A 115 15.44 -2.88 -5.40
N LEU A 116 16.07 -3.49 -4.40
CA LEU A 116 17.50 -3.83 -4.41
C LEU A 116 17.89 -4.77 -5.56
N LEU A 117 16.95 -5.57 -6.07
CA LEU A 117 17.20 -6.45 -7.22
C LEU A 117 17.48 -5.67 -8.53
N TYR A 118 17.08 -4.40 -8.60
CA TYR A 118 17.11 -3.60 -9.83
C TYR A 118 18.02 -2.36 -9.75
N ILE A 119 18.76 -2.14 -8.65
CA ILE A 119 19.58 -0.92 -8.46
C ILE A 119 20.75 -0.76 -9.45
N ASN A 120 21.18 -1.87 -10.05
CA ASN A 120 22.28 -1.94 -11.00
C ASN A 120 21.79 -2.00 -12.46
N GLU A 121 20.48 -1.93 -12.68
CA GLU A 121 19.92 -1.84 -14.03
C GLU A 121 20.22 -0.47 -14.65
N SER A 122 20.10 -0.39 -15.98
CA SER A 122 20.33 0.83 -16.75
C SER A 122 19.38 1.96 -16.34
N ILE A 123 19.72 3.18 -16.76
CA ILE A 123 18.87 4.37 -16.59
C ILE A 123 17.60 4.19 -17.44
N PRO A 124 16.41 4.57 -16.94
CA PRO A 124 16.15 5.20 -15.64
C PRO A 124 15.95 4.25 -14.45
N LEU A 125 15.83 2.94 -14.66
CA LEU A 125 15.40 1.98 -13.65
C LEU A 125 16.30 1.95 -12.41
N GLY A 126 17.62 1.87 -12.58
CA GLY A 126 18.54 1.85 -11.44
C GLY A 126 18.45 3.12 -10.57
N ASN A 127 18.29 4.29 -11.20
CA ASN A 127 18.13 5.57 -10.51
C ASN A 127 16.80 5.63 -9.74
N PHE A 128 15.72 5.22 -10.39
CA PHE A 128 14.40 5.10 -9.78
C PHE A 128 14.43 4.23 -8.52
N CYS A 129 15.01 3.03 -8.60
CA CYS A 129 15.09 2.12 -7.46
C CYS A 129 15.89 2.70 -6.29
N ARG A 130 17.03 3.35 -6.56
CA ARG A 130 17.82 4.02 -5.51
C ARG A 130 17.04 5.13 -4.82
N GLU A 131 16.34 5.98 -5.57
CA GLU A 131 15.53 7.05 -4.98
C GLU A 131 14.37 6.49 -4.14
N MET A 132 13.67 5.46 -4.63
CA MET A 132 12.57 4.85 -3.88
C MET A 132 13.06 4.21 -2.59
N ILE A 133 14.21 3.54 -2.60
CA ILE A 133 14.84 2.97 -1.40
C ILE A 133 15.13 4.08 -0.38
N GLU A 134 15.69 5.20 -0.80
CA GLU A 134 16.01 6.31 0.11
C GLU A 134 14.73 6.95 0.70
N LYS A 135 13.65 7.07 -0.07
CA LYS A 135 12.34 7.49 0.44
C LYS A 135 11.78 6.53 1.49
N LEU A 136 11.85 5.22 1.23
CA LEU A 136 11.38 4.20 2.20
C LEU A 136 12.20 4.21 3.49
N LYS A 137 13.54 4.34 3.41
CA LYS A 137 14.40 4.49 4.60
C LYS A 137 14.03 5.73 5.43
N ARG A 138 13.60 6.81 4.77
CA ARG A 138 13.09 8.04 5.42
C ARG A 138 11.62 7.94 5.87
N LYS A 139 10.98 6.78 5.70
CA LYS A 139 9.55 6.53 6.01
C LYS A 139 8.61 7.45 5.23
N GLU A 140 9.04 7.87 4.04
CA GLU A 140 8.25 8.66 3.09
C GLU A 140 7.42 7.73 2.20
N SER A 141 6.28 8.24 1.72
CA SER A 141 5.40 7.47 0.83
C SER A 141 5.92 7.46 -0.60
N ILE A 142 5.98 6.27 -1.21
CA ILE A 142 6.26 6.10 -2.64
C ILE A 142 5.01 5.73 -3.46
N LYS A 143 3.81 5.81 -2.85
CA LYS A 143 2.53 5.39 -3.45
C LYS A 143 2.17 6.12 -4.75
N LYS A 144 2.85 7.24 -5.05
CA LYS A 144 2.83 7.92 -6.36
C LYS A 144 3.21 6.96 -7.50
N TYR A 145 4.15 6.05 -7.26
CA TYR A 145 4.72 5.13 -8.24
C TYR A 145 4.44 3.66 -7.91
N LEU A 146 4.65 3.25 -6.66
CA LEU A 146 4.59 1.85 -6.25
C LEU A 146 3.71 1.68 -5.00
N ASP A 147 2.82 0.69 -5.02
CA ASP A 147 2.06 0.29 -3.85
C ASP A 147 2.70 -0.94 -3.22
N ILE A 148 3.61 -0.73 -2.25
CA ILE A 148 4.40 -1.81 -1.62
C ILE A 148 3.55 -2.79 -0.79
N GLU A 149 2.27 -2.48 -0.53
CA GLU A 149 1.31 -3.45 -0.02
C GLU A 149 0.94 -4.51 -1.07
N ASN A 150 1.10 -4.18 -2.36
CA ASN A 150 0.93 -5.07 -3.51
C ASN A 150 2.29 -5.34 -4.18
N ILE A 151 3.08 -6.22 -3.55
CA ILE A 151 4.42 -6.59 -4.01
C ILE A 151 4.41 -7.17 -5.43
N GLU A 152 3.38 -7.94 -5.78
CA GLU A 152 3.26 -8.54 -7.11
C GLU A 152 3.08 -7.48 -8.19
N GLU A 153 2.23 -6.47 -7.97
CA GLU A 153 2.11 -5.34 -8.90
C GLU A 153 3.42 -4.55 -9.00
N CYS A 154 4.12 -4.32 -7.88
CA CYS A 154 5.43 -3.66 -7.89
C CYS A 154 6.44 -4.44 -8.74
N LYS A 155 6.49 -5.77 -8.60
CA LYS A 155 7.36 -6.62 -9.40
C LYS A 155 7.03 -6.49 -10.89
N ASN A 156 5.75 -6.58 -11.26
CA ASN A 156 5.32 -6.44 -12.65
C ASN A 156 5.70 -5.07 -13.27
N ILE A 157 5.64 -3.99 -12.48
CA ILE A 157 6.08 -2.64 -12.90
C ILE A 157 7.59 -2.59 -13.12
N LEU A 158 8.40 -3.08 -12.17
CA LEU A 158 9.86 -3.08 -12.27
C LEU A 158 10.35 -3.96 -13.42
N GLU A 159 9.71 -5.11 -13.62
CA GLU A 159 9.98 -6.01 -14.73
C GLU A 159 9.61 -5.36 -16.08
N SER A 160 8.47 -4.68 -16.15
CA SER A 160 8.11 -3.89 -17.34
C SER A 160 9.17 -2.85 -17.67
N LEU A 161 9.58 -2.03 -16.69
CA LEU A 161 10.61 -1.01 -16.90
C LEU A 161 11.89 -1.64 -17.46
N LYS A 162 12.34 -2.75 -16.87
CA LYS A 162 13.53 -3.47 -17.33
C LYS A 162 13.43 -3.87 -18.81
N TYR A 163 12.31 -4.44 -19.23
CA TYR A 163 12.13 -4.88 -20.62
C TYR A 163 11.83 -3.75 -21.60
N VAL A 164 11.14 -2.69 -21.17
CA VAL A 164 10.86 -1.51 -22.00
C VAL A 164 12.17 -0.81 -22.40
N ILE A 165 13.07 -0.59 -21.44
CA ILE A 165 14.31 0.18 -21.65
C ILE A 165 15.26 -0.49 -22.65
N VAL A 166 15.21 -1.82 -22.78
CA VAL A 166 16.10 -2.61 -23.64
C VAL A 166 15.41 -3.15 -24.88
N GLN A 167 14.20 -2.69 -25.19
CA GLN A 167 13.46 -3.15 -26.37
C GLN A 167 13.99 -2.45 -27.63
N GLU A 168 14.79 -3.17 -28.42
CA GLU A 168 15.44 -2.64 -29.63
C GLU A 168 14.60 -2.81 -30.89
N GLU A 169 13.79 -3.87 -30.97
CA GLU A 169 12.98 -4.18 -32.15
C GLU A 169 11.52 -3.76 -31.98
N GLU A 170 10.83 -3.40 -33.06
CA GLU A 170 9.41 -3.09 -33.00
C GLU A 170 8.59 -4.30 -32.53
N ILE A 171 7.73 -4.08 -31.53
CA ILE A 171 6.83 -5.08 -30.99
C ILE A 171 5.46 -4.47 -30.67
N PHE A 172 4.39 -5.17 -31.02
CA PHE A 172 3.07 -4.76 -30.60
C PHE A 172 2.87 -4.94 -29.10
N LYS A 173 2.17 -4.02 -28.46
CA LYS A 173 1.93 -4.01 -27.01
C LYS A 173 1.37 -5.33 -26.44
N ARG A 174 0.49 -6.04 -27.15
CA ARG A 174 0.02 -7.38 -26.70
C ARG A 174 1.13 -8.41 -26.75
N ASN A 175 1.96 -8.40 -27.80
CA ASN A 175 3.09 -9.31 -27.93
C ASN A 175 4.16 -9.01 -26.87
N PHE A 176 4.39 -7.72 -26.57
CA PHE A 176 5.23 -7.31 -25.44
C PHE A 176 4.69 -7.88 -24.11
N SER A 177 3.39 -7.71 -23.86
CA SER A 177 2.73 -8.24 -22.66
C SER A 177 2.85 -9.77 -22.56
N ILE A 178 2.69 -10.50 -23.65
CA ILE A 178 2.89 -11.97 -23.69
C ILE A 178 4.37 -12.32 -23.44
N LYS A 179 5.30 -11.61 -24.07
CA LYS A 179 6.74 -11.84 -23.92
C LYS A 179 7.19 -11.70 -22.46
N VAL A 180 6.68 -10.69 -21.76
CA VAL A 180 7.07 -10.39 -20.37
C VAL A 180 6.27 -11.21 -19.35
N PHE A 181 4.95 -11.38 -19.56
CA PHE A 181 4.04 -11.92 -18.54
C PHE A 181 3.32 -13.21 -18.91
N GLY A 182 3.43 -13.67 -20.16
CA GLY A 182 2.60 -14.77 -20.68
C GLY A 182 1.11 -14.41 -20.81
N ASP A 183 0.74 -13.14 -20.64
CA ASP A 183 -0.64 -12.66 -20.66
C ASP A 183 -0.74 -11.41 -21.55
N SER A 184 -1.65 -11.43 -22.53
CA SER A 184 -1.80 -10.36 -23.53
C SER A 184 -2.30 -9.01 -23.01
N LYS A 185 -2.85 -8.95 -21.79
CA LYS A 185 -3.45 -7.75 -21.19
C LYS A 185 -2.77 -7.31 -19.91
N LYS A 186 -1.90 -8.12 -19.32
CA LYS A 186 -1.24 -7.81 -18.04
C LYS A 186 -0.54 -6.45 -18.06
N PHE A 187 0.22 -6.14 -19.11
CA PHE A 187 0.92 -4.86 -19.23
C PHE A 187 -0.03 -3.65 -19.26
N GLU A 188 -1.20 -3.77 -19.90
CA GLU A 188 -2.20 -2.68 -19.99
C GLU A 188 -2.66 -2.21 -18.60
N THR A 189 -2.69 -3.11 -17.60
CA THR A 189 -3.09 -2.78 -16.23
C THR A 189 -2.08 -1.91 -15.48
N ILE A 190 -0.82 -1.91 -15.92
CA ILE A 190 0.30 -1.21 -15.25
C ILE A 190 0.98 -0.16 -16.15
N GLU A 191 0.62 -0.10 -17.44
CA GLU A 191 1.17 0.79 -18.46
C GLU A 191 1.26 2.25 -18.00
N GLY A 192 0.17 2.78 -17.42
CA GLY A 192 0.14 4.17 -16.94
C GLY A 192 1.18 4.46 -15.84
N LYS A 193 1.47 3.49 -14.97
CA LYS A 193 2.51 3.63 -13.94
C LYS A 193 3.91 3.55 -14.54
N VAL A 194 4.12 2.63 -15.49
CA VAL A 194 5.39 2.48 -16.21
C VAL A 194 5.73 3.77 -16.96
N ILE A 195 4.80 4.29 -17.77
CA ILE A 195 4.98 5.55 -18.51
C ILE A 195 5.25 6.70 -17.55
N ARG A 196 4.51 6.81 -16.44
CA ARG A 196 4.74 7.87 -15.45
C ARG A 196 6.15 7.83 -14.88
N ILE A 197 6.68 6.65 -14.56
CA ILE A 197 8.03 6.51 -14.04
C ILE A 197 9.05 6.93 -15.11
N LEU A 198 8.87 6.50 -16.35
CA LEU A 198 9.75 6.89 -17.46
C LEU A 198 9.75 8.41 -17.66
N LYS A 199 8.58 9.05 -17.71
CA LYS A 199 8.44 10.52 -17.83
C LYS A 199 9.19 11.26 -16.73
N ASP A 200 8.93 10.90 -15.48
CA ASP A 200 9.50 11.60 -14.32
C ASP A 200 11.02 11.39 -14.18
N PHE A 201 11.57 10.26 -14.65
CA PHE A 201 13.00 9.91 -14.48
C PHE A 201 13.85 10.10 -15.74
N LEU A 202 13.23 10.33 -16.90
CA LEU A 202 13.90 10.77 -18.13
C LEU A 202 13.73 12.27 -18.39
N ASP A 203 12.89 12.95 -17.60
CA ASP A 203 12.57 14.37 -17.75
C ASP A 203 11.89 14.71 -19.09
N GLU A 204 11.00 13.81 -19.55
CA GLU A 204 10.33 13.89 -20.86
C GLU A 204 8.80 13.81 -20.69
N GLU A 205 8.09 14.95 -20.69
CA GLU A 205 6.64 14.98 -20.41
C GLU A 205 5.77 14.30 -21.48
N ASN A 206 6.23 14.29 -22.73
CA ASN A 206 5.48 13.76 -23.88
C ASN A 206 5.87 12.33 -24.25
N LEU A 207 6.67 11.66 -23.40
CA LEU A 207 7.19 10.33 -23.66
C LEU A 207 6.07 9.29 -23.87
N SER A 208 6.24 8.51 -24.92
CA SER A 208 5.33 7.47 -25.38
C SER A 208 6.03 6.11 -25.45
N LEU A 209 5.28 5.02 -25.59
CA LEU A 209 5.87 3.66 -25.68
C LEU A 209 6.49 3.39 -27.05
N GLU A 210 6.05 4.12 -28.06
CA GLU A 210 6.57 4.09 -29.42
C GLU A 210 8.05 4.47 -29.46
N GLU A 211 8.52 5.36 -28.58
CA GLU A 211 9.95 5.70 -28.40
C GLU A 211 10.81 4.52 -27.92
N PHE A 212 10.17 3.49 -27.35
CA PHE A 212 10.80 2.24 -26.92
C PHE A 212 10.47 1.07 -27.85
N ASN A 213 10.10 1.36 -29.10
CA ASN A 213 9.72 0.37 -30.12
C ASN A 213 8.50 -0.48 -29.72
N ILE A 214 7.66 -0.01 -28.80
CA ILE A 214 6.44 -0.72 -28.37
C ILE A 214 5.23 -0.02 -29.00
N LEU A 215 4.71 -0.62 -30.06
CA LEU A 215 3.62 -0.06 -30.85
C LEU A 215 2.25 -0.46 -30.29
N ASN A 216 1.29 0.44 -30.45
CA ASN A 216 -0.11 0.10 -30.24
C ASN A 216 -0.56 -1.03 -31.19
N ASN A 217 -1.38 -1.95 -30.68
CA ASN A 217 -1.87 -3.06 -31.50
C ASN A 217 -2.80 -2.51 -32.60
N PRO A 218 -2.70 -3.00 -33.84
CA PRO A 218 -3.59 -2.56 -34.90
C PRO A 218 -5.04 -2.87 -34.55
N GLY A 219 -5.91 -1.88 -34.72
CA GLY A 219 -7.35 -2.10 -34.71
C GLY A 219 -7.78 -2.76 -36.00
N TYR A 220 -8.60 -3.81 -35.92
CA TYR A 220 -9.25 -4.37 -37.10
C TYR A 220 -10.56 -3.66 -37.34
N VAL A 221 -10.78 -3.21 -38.57
CA VAL A 221 -12.10 -2.81 -39.06
C VAL A 221 -12.57 -3.88 -40.04
N TYR A 222 -13.66 -4.56 -39.68
CA TYR A 222 -14.27 -5.58 -40.53
C TYR A 222 -15.24 -4.92 -41.51
N PHE A 223 -15.06 -5.18 -42.81
CA PHE A 223 -15.98 -4.75 -43.86
C PHE A 223 -16.60 -5.98 -44.53
N LYS A 224 -17.89 -5.90 -44.86
CA LYS A 224 -18.59 -6.91 -45.66
C LYS A 224 -19.51 -6.21 -46.66
N GLY A 225 -19.33 -6.49 -47.95
CA GLY A 225 -20.11 -5.90 -49.04
C GLY A 225 -19.22 -5.39 -50.18
N ASN A 226 -19.82 -4.76 -51.20
CA ASN A 226 -19.10 -4.10 -52.28
C ASN A 226 -18.61 -2.72 -51.80
N ALA A 227 -17.39 -2.67 -51.27
CA ALA A 227 -16.75 -1.44 -50.82
C ALA A 227 -15.52 -1.12 -51.68
N GLN A 228 -15.28 0.18 -51.91
CA GLN A 228 -14.04 0.68 -52.52
C GLN A 228 -13.33 1.55 -51.48
N ILE A 229 -12.12 1.13 -51.07
CA ILE A 229 -11.28 1.87 -50.13
C ILE A 229 -10.33 2.75 -50.93
N LYS A 230 -10.29 4.04 -50.63
CA LYS A 230 -9.34 5.00 -51.20
C LYS A 230 -8.49 5.56 -50.07
N LEU A 231 -7.19 5.28 -50.10
CA LEU A 231 -6.22 5.91 -49.21
C LEU A 231 -5.76 7.21 -49.87
N SER A 232 -5.94 8.33 -49.18
CA SER A 232 -5.33 9.59 -49.56
C SER A 232 -3.97 9.64 -48.88
N ASN A 233 -2.89 9.52 -49.64
CA ASN A 233 -1.56 9.78 -49.09
C ASN A 233 -1.48 11.27 -48.74
N GLU A 234 -1.45 11.61 -47.46
CA GLU A 234 -0.89 12.89 -47.01
C GLU A 234 0.60 12.62 -46.70
N ILE A 235 1.46 13.36 -47.39
CA ILE A 235 2.92 13.42 -47.18
C ILE A 235 3.17 14.44 -46.08
#